data_AF-A0A8S3JY91-F1
#
_entry.id   AF-A0A8S3JY91-F1
#
_cell.length_a   1.000
_cell.length_b   1.000
_cell.length_c   1.000
_cell.angle_alpha   90.00
_cell.angle_beta   90.00
_cell.angle_gamma   90.00
#
_symmetry.space_group_name_H-M   'P 1'
#
loop_
_entity.id
_entity.type
_entity.pdbx_description
1 polymer ?
#
loop_
_entity_poly.entity_id
_entity_poly.type
_entity_poly.pdbx_seq_one_letter_code
_entity_poly.pdbx_strand_id
1 'polypeptide(L)'
;HVNSNCYLFDLFDVQGFAFEIKHVDEFDKIAQCINTVTNYLVSSDIAHNMAIMKGDSFSSSQLALRVFVWLRQSNIGAKTFHQWNIGCLELSGYTFLQYEEIFKDANEGKFREYINGIALSSEVQQKIRDDVKNLLEQ
;
A
#
# COMPACT_ATOMS: atom_id res chain seq x y z
N HIS A 1 13.87 -4.40 3.24
CA HIS A 1 13.18 -5.52 3.91
C HIS A 1 12.91 -5.11 5.35
N VAL A 2 11.68 -5.35 5.84
CA VAL A 2 11.37 -5.24 7.28
C VAL A 2 11.79 -6.52 7.99
N ASN A 3 11.43 -7.67 7.41
CA ASN A 3 11.97 -8.99 7.76
C ASN A 3 11.99 -9.90 6.51
N SER A 4 12.18 -11.20 6.66
CA SER A 4 12.22 -12.16 5.54
C SER A 4 10.90 -12.29 4.77
N ASN A 5 9.76 -11.97 5.39
CA ASN A 5 8.42 -12.13 4.81
C ASN A 5 7.74 -10.81 4.46
N CYS A 6 8.29 -9.68 4.91
CA CYS A 6 7.71 -8.34 4.79
C CYS A 6 8.72 -7.40 4.14
N TYR A 7 8.37 -6.91 2.97
CA TYR A 7 9.14 -5.99 2.16
C TYR A 7 8.63 -4.56 2.36
N LEU A 8 9.53 -3.59 2.28
CA LEU A 8 9.13 -2.19 2.15
C LEU A 8 9.10 -1.86 0.67
N PHE A 9 8.10 -1.09 0.27
CA PHE A 9 8.04 -0.56 -1.07
C PHE A 9 7.48 0.87 -1.02
N ASP A 10 7.85 1.64 -2.02
CA ASP A 10 7.45 3.02 -2.17
C ASP A 10 6.84 3.20 -3.57
N LEU A 11 5.72 3.92 -3.65
CA LEU A 11 5.08 4.38 -4.86
C LEU A 11 4.99 5.90 -4.78
N PHE A 12 5.94 6.58 -5.42
CA PHE A 12 6.21 8.01 -5.15
C PHE A 12 6.43 8.24 -3.66
N ASP A 13 5.68 9.14 -3.02
CA ASP A 13 5.82 9.44 -1.59
C ASP A 13 4.97 8.51 -0.70
N VAL A 14 4.14 7.64 -1.30
CA VAL A 14 3.31 6.69 -0.56
C VAL A 14 4.09 5.42 -0.33
N GLN A 15 4.21 5.05 0.94
CA GLN A 15 4.96 3.86 1.35
C GLN A 15 4.03 2.74 1.78
N GLY A 16 4.55 1.52 1.77
CA GLY A 16 3.77 0.37 2.19
C GLY A 16 4.61 -0.85 2.52
N PHE A 17 3.88 -1.88 2.91
CA PHE A 17 4.40 -3.21 3.17
C PHE A 17 3.94 -4.17 2.07
N ALA A 18 4.87 -4.97 1.57
CA ALA A 18 4.57 -5.99 0.58
C ALA A 18 4.94 -7.37 1.12
N PHE A 19 4.14 -8.37 0.73
CA PHE A 19 4.31 -9.77 1.09
C PHE A 19 4.13 -10.60 -0.16
N GLU A 20 4.77 -11.76 -0.22
CA GLU A 20 4.61 -12.69 -1.33
C GLU A 20 4.54 -14.13 -0.81
N ILE A 21 3.59 -14.90 -1.32
CA ILE A 21 3.42 -16.32 -1.02
C ILE A 21 3.79 -17.08 -2.31
N LYS A 22 4.88 -17.84 -2.27
CA LYS A 22 5.38 -18.61 -3.43
C LYS A 22 4.90 -20.06 -3.36
N HIS A 23 4.76 -20.58 -2.15
CA HIS A 23 4.36 -21.95 -1.86
C HIS A 23 3.25 -21.99 -0.81
N VAL A 24 2.43 -23.05 -0.86
CA VAL A 24 1.23 -23.18 -0.01
C VAL A 24 1.59 -23.34 1.47
N ASP A 25 2.72 -23.96 1.77
CA ASP A 25 3.24 -24.14 3.13
C ASP A 25 3.68 -22.83 3.80
N GLU A 26 3.90 -21.76 3.03
CA GLU A 26 4.18 -20.42 3.55
C GLU A 26 2.92 -19.63 3.91
N PHE A 27 1.74 -20.11 3.48
CA PHE A 27 0.49 -19.34 3.53
C PHE A 27 0.15 -18.88 4.94
N ASP A 28 0.07 -19.81 5.91
CA ASP A 28 -0.33 -19.48 7.27
C ASP A 28 0.63 -18.50 7.94
N LYS A 29 1.95 -18.70 7.73
CA LYS A 29 2.99 -17.84 8.27
C LYS A 29 2.87 -16.41 7.73
N ILE A 30 2.70 -16.26 6.42
CA ILE A 30 2.60 -14.94 5.79
C ILE A 30 1.26 -14.28 6.09
N ALA A 31 0.17 -15.04 6.10
CA ALA A 31 -1.15 -14.54 6.52
C ALA A 31 -1.10 -14.02 7.96
N GLN A 32 -0.40 -14.69 8.86
CA GLN A 32 -0.18 -14.22 10.23
C GLN A 32 0.64 -12.92 10.24
N CYS A 33 1.72 -12.81 9.46
CA CYS A 33 2.47 -11.54 9.34
C CYS A 33 1.58 -10.39 8.83
N ILE A 34 0.79 -10.62 7.78
CA ILE A 34 -0.14 -9.62 7.23
C ILE A 34 -1.14 -9.20 8.31
N ASN A 35 -1.72 -10.16 9.03
CA ASN A 35 -2.69 -9.91 10.10
C ASN A 35 -2.07 -9.10 11.26
N THR A 36 -0.86 -9.42 11.69
CA THR A 36 -0.12 -8.64 12.70
C THR A 36 0.05 -7.19 12.25
N VAL A 37 0.48 -6.96 11.01
CA VAL A 37 0.67 -5.62 10.46
C VAL A 37 -0.66 -4.87 10.35
N THR A 38 -1.69 -5.46 9.74
CA THR A 38 -2.97 -4.77 9.54
C THR A 38 -3.70 -4.52 10.86
N ASN A 39 -3.63 -5.43 11.84
CA ASN A 39 -4.16 -5.18 13.18
C ASN A 39 -3.46 -4.01 13.87
N TYR A 40 -2.13 -3.93 13.77
CA TYR A 40 -1.40 -2.77 14.28
C TYR A 40 -1.89 -1.47 13.65
N LEU A 41 -2.02 -1.43 12.32
CA LEU A 41 -2.52 -0.25 11.60
C LEU A 41 -3.94 0.13 12.03
N VAL A 42 -4.85 -0.84 12.15
CA VAL A 42 -6.23 -0.62 12.66
C VAL A 42 -6.19 -0.08 14.09
N SER A 43 -5.44 -0.72 14.99
CA SER A 43 -5.36 -0.32 16.40
C SER A 43 -4.75 1.06 16.62
N SER A 44 -3.94 1.53 15.66
CA SER A 44 -3.28 2.83 15.67
C SER A 44 -4.04 3.90 14.87
N ASP A 45 -5.26 3.59 14.39
CA ASP A 45 -6.08 4.47 13.54
C ASP A 45 -5.35 4.95 12.26
N ILE A 46 -4.51 4.08 11.69
CA ILE A 46 -3.77 4.36 10.46
C ILE A 46 -4.57 3.83 9.27
N ALA A 47 -5.06 4.76 8.44
CA ALA A 47 -5.73 4.42 7.20
C ALA A 47 -4.77 3.68 6.25
N HIS A 48 -5.25 2.60 5.65
CA HIS A 48 -4.48 1.78 4.73
C HIS A 48 -5.34 1.18 3.63
N ASN A 49 -4.72 0.83 2.51
CA ASN A 49 -5.35 0.02 1.47
C ASN A 49 -4.57 -1.26 1.28
N MET A 50 -5.30 -2.35 0.99
CA MET A 50 -4.73 -3.65 0.76
C MET A 50 -5.18 -4.18 -0.60
N ALA A 51 -4.21 -4.57 -1.44
CA ALA A 51 -4.47 -5.30 -2.67
C ALA A 51 -3.81 -6.67 -2.62
N ILE A 52 -4.52 -7.67 -3.14
CA ILE A 52 -4.03 -9.04 -3.29
C ILE A 52 -4.07 -9.36 -4.77
N MET A 53 -2.94 -9.75 -5.33
CA MET A 53 -2.83 -10.01 -6.76
C MET A 53 -1.86 -11.14 -7.06
N LYS A 54 -2.11 -11.86 -8.15
CA LYS A 54 -1.22 -12.89 -8.65
C LYS A 54 -0.23 -12.26 -9.63
N GLY A 55 1.05 -12.56 -9.51
CA GLY A 55 2.10 -12.04 -10.39
C GLY A 55 3.40 -12.79 -10.20
N ASP A 56 4.49 -12.29 -10.78
CA ASP A 56 5.81 -12.89 -10.56
C ASP A 56 6.25 -12.75 -9.08
N SER A 57 7.36 -13.31 -8.67
CA SER A 57 7.93 -13.06 -7.35
C SER A 57 8.66 -11.72 -7.38
N PHE A 58 8.87 -11.07 -6.25
CA PHE A 58 9.61 -9.81 -6.19
C PHE A 58 11.08 -9.98 -6.63
N SER A 59 11.62 -11.20 -6.54
CA SER A 59 13.01 -11.53 -6.86
C SER A 59 13.18 -12.49 -8.04
N SER A 60 12.09 -12.99 -8.63
CA SER A 60 12.16 -13.99 -9.71
C SER A 60 10.88 -14.01 -10.56
N SER A 61 10.95 -14.59 -11.76
CA SER A 61 9.80 -14.82 -12.63
C SER A 61 8.91 -16.00 -12.20
N GLN A 62 9.06 -16.50 -10.97
CA GLN A 62 8.17 -17.52 -10.43
C GLN A 62 6.85 -16.89 -10.02
N LEU A 63 5.75 -17.53 -10.35
CA LEU A 63 4.42 -17.07 -9.96
C LEU A 63 4.23 -17.08 -8.43
N ALA A 64 3.70 -15.99 -7.88
CA ALA A 64 3.44 -15.79 -6.46
C ALA A 64 2.11 -15.05 -6.25
N LEU A 65 1.53 -15.20 -5.06
CA LEU A 65 0.48 -14.31 -4.58
C LEU A 65 1.15 -13.13 -3.87
N ARG A 66 0.97 -11.92 -4.37
CA ARG A 66 1.49 -10.68 -3.78
C ARG A 66 0.40 -9.99 -3.00
N VAL A 67 0.76 -9.50 -1.82
CA VAL A 67 -0.11 -8.64 -1.00
C VAL A 67 0.62 -7.33 -0.79
N PHE A 68 -0.07 -6.24 -1.09
CA PHE A 68 0.44 -4.88 -0.91
C PHE A 68 -0.45 -4.16 0.10
N VAL A 69 0.15 -3.51 1.07
CA VAL A 69 -0.52 -2.70 2.09
C VAL A 69 0.07 -1.29 2.02
N TRP A 70 -0.67 -0.34 1.44
CA TRP A 70 -0.25 1.06 1.36
C TRP A 70 -0.71 1.82 2.58
N LEU A 71 0.20 2.59 3.18
CA LEU A 71 -0.07 3.54 4.24
C LEU A 71 -0.54 4.86 3.65
N ARG A 72 -1.59 5.45 4.19
CA ARG A 72 -2.15 6.69 3.66
C ARG A 72 -2.68 7.59 4.76
N GLN A 73 -2.67 8.89 4.54
CA GLN A 73 -3.43 9.78 5.40
C GLN A 73 -4.93 9.51 5.25
N SER A 74 -5.66 9.65 6.35
CA SER A 74 -7.10 9.51 6.37
C SER A 74 -7.74 10.73 5.73
N ASN A 75 -8.45 10.55 4.62
CA ASN A 75 -9.24 11.61 4.00
C ASN A 75 -10.61 11.71 4.69
N ILE A 76 -10.64 12.10 5.97
CA ILE A 76 -11.90 12.36 6.68
C ILE A 76 -12.50 13.66 6.15
N GLY A 77 -13.65 13.57 5.48
CA GLY A 77 -14.53 14.73 5.25
C GLY A 77 -14.40 15.50 3.94
N ALA A 78 -13.45 15.18 3.05
CA ALA A 78 -13.28 15.92 1.79
C ALA A 78 -13.02 15.00 0.58
N LYS A 79 -13.89 14.02 0.34
CA LYS A 79 -14.12 13.60 -1.06
C LYS A 79 -14.90 14.73 -1.72
N THR A 80 -14.22 15.80 -2.12
CA THR A 80 -14.82 16.70 -3.09
C THR A 80 -15.08 15.84 -4.31
N PHE A 81 -16.35 15.68 -4.69
CA PHE A 81 -16.76 14.75 -5.74
C PHE A 81 -15.99 14.96 -7.05
N HIS A 82 -15.42 16.14 -7.24
CA HIS A 82 -14.71 16.58 -8.44
C HIS A 82 -13.17 16.44 -8.37
N GLN A 83 -12.66 15.27 -7.95
CA GLN A 83 -11.22 15.00 -7.83
C GLN A 83 -10.87 13.57 -8.28
N TRP A 84 -9.60 13.35 -8.63
CA TRP A 84 -9.06 12.01 -8.86
C TRP A 84 -8.88 11.30 -7.51
N ASN A 85 -9.86 10.47 -7.16
CA ASN A 85 -9.85 9.76 -5.88
C ASN A 85 -8.84 8.62 -5.89
N ILE A 86 -7.72 8.80 -5.19
CA ILE A 86 -6.72 7.72 -5.04
C ILE A 86 -7.22 6.70 -4.02
N GLY A 87 -7.60 5.52 -4.50
CA GLY A 87 -7.95 4.37 -3.69
C GLY A 87 -7.04 3.17 -3.95
N CYS A 88 -7.52 2.00 -3.55
CA CYS A 88 -6.78 0.75 -3.74
C CYS A 88 -6.55 0.44 -5.22
N LEU A 89 -7.50 0.79 -6.10
CA LEU A 89 -7.39 0.51 -7.53
C LEU A 89 -6.28 1.37 -8.15
N GLU A 90 -6.30 2.67 -7.92
CA GLU A 90 -5.31 3.61 -8.44
C GLU A 90 -3.90 3.25 -7.96
N LEU A 91 -3.77 2.92 -6.68
CA LEU A 91 -2.50 2.44 -6.10
C LEU A 91 -2.01 1.12 -6.71
N SER A 92 -2.92 0.27 -7.18
CA SER A 92 -2.60 -0.98 -7.87
C SER A 92 -2.37 -0.82 -9.39
N GLY A 93 -2.40 0.40 -9.91
CA GLY A 93 -2.17 0.69 -11.33
C GLY A 93 -3.43 0.71 -12.20
N TYR A 94 -4.62 0.58 -11.61
CA TYR A 94 -5.90 0.75 -12.32
C TYR A 94 -6.50 2.12 -11.99
N THR A 95 -6.67 2.99 -12.97
CA THR A 95 -7.25 4.32 -12.74
C THR A 95 -8.69 4.43 -13.24
N PHE A 96 -9.55 5.05 -12.43
CA PHE A 96 -10.87 5.48 -12.84
C PHE A 96 -10.99 7.02 -12.85
N LEU A 97 -11.25 7.58 -14.03
CA LEU A 97 -11.41 9.01 -14.24
C LEU A 97 -12.86 9.32 -14.65
N GLN A 98 -13.63 9.85 -13.70
CA GLN A 98 -15.07 10.08 -13.90
C GLN A 98 -15.37 11.35 -14.70
N TYR A 99 -14.50 12.37 -14.62
CA TYR A 99 -14.77 13.71 -15.15
C TYR A 99 -13.89 14.00 -16.35
N GLU A 100 -14.49 14.54 -17.41
CA GLU A 100 -13.82 14.81 -18.68
C GLU A 100 -12.66 15.80 -18.52
N GLU A 101 -12.81 16.83 -17.68
CA GLU A 101 -11.70 17.76 -17.39
C GLU A 101 -10.52 17.10 -16.69
N ILE A 102 -10.76 16.20 -15.73
CA ILE A 102 -9.71 15.44 -15.07
C ILE A 102 -9.06 14.49 -16.06
N PHE A 103 -9.84 13.86 -16.94
CA PHE A 103 -9.33 13.00 -18.00
C PHE A 103 -8.44 13.76 -18.99
N LYS A 104 -8.84 14.96 -19.41
CA LYS A 104 -8.07 15.79 -20.34
C LYS A 104 -6.76 16.31 -19.74
N ASP A 105 -6.74 16.57 -18.44
CA ASP A 105 -5.53 17.00 -17.72
C ASP A 105 -4.67 15.82 -17.23
N ALA A 106 -5.21 14.59 -17.26
CA ALA A 106 -4.54 13.42 -16.71
C ALA A 106 -3.20 13.14 -17.40
N ASN A 107 -2.14 13.20 -16.59
CA ASN A 107 -0.79 12.82 -16.96
C ASN A 107 -0.07 12.28 -15.70
N GLU A 108 1.14 11.74 -15.86
CA GLU A 108 1.89 11.17 -14.74
C GLU A 108 2.17 12.20 -13.63
N GLY A 109 2.45 13.46 -14.00
CA GLY A 109 2.68 14.54 -13.05
C GLY A 109 1.45 14.79 -12.18
N LYS A 110 0.27 14.89 -12.80
CA LYS A 110 -1.00 15.02 -12.08
C LYS A 110 -1.29 13.81 -11.20
N PHE A 111 -1.08 12.60 -11.72
CA PHE A 111 -1.25 11.38 -10.93
C PHE A 111 -0.35 11.37 -9.68
N ARG A 112 0.91 11.78 -9.84
CA ARG A 112 1.87 11.91 -8.74
C ARG A 112 1.42 12.96 -7.72
N GLU A 113 0.91 14.11 -8.15
CA GLU A 113 0.34 15.13 -7.25
C GLU A 113 -0.75 14.52 -6.35
N TYR A 114 -1.69 13.76 -6.95
CA TYR A 114 -2.78 13.12 -6.20
C TYR A 114 -2.29 11.99 -5.28
N ILE A 115 -1.33 11.17 -5.71
CA ILE A 115 -0.74 10.12 -4.85
C ILE A 115 0.01 10.74 -3.67
N ASN A 116 0.86 11.74 -3.93
CA ASN A 116 1.61 12.41 -2.87
C ASN A 116 0.66 13.12 -1.90
N GLY A 117 -0.47 13.61 -2.40
CA GLY A 117 -1.56 14.16 -1.61
C GLY A 117 -2.26 13.15 -0.70
N ILE A 118 -1.92 11.85 -0.71
CA ILE A 118 -2.39 10.88 0.28
C ILE A 118 -1.25 10.27 1.13
N ALA A 119 -0.01 10.73 0.95
CA ALA A 119 1.12 10.24 1.72
C ALA A 119 1.07 10.71 3.19
N LEU A 120 1.54 9.86 4.11
CA LEU A 120 1.84 10.27 5.48
C LEU A 120 3.16 11.05 5.51
N SER A 121 3.41 11.86 6.56
CA SER A 121 4.71 12.52 6.71
C SER A 121 5.84 11.50 6.91
N SER A 122 7.07 11.85 6.52
CA SER A 122 8.21 10.94 6.63
C SER A 122 8.48 10.49 8.07
N GLU A 123 8.23 11.33 9.06
CA GLU A 123 8.40 10.97 10.48
C GLU A 123 7.39 9.90 10.91
N VAL A 124 6.13 10.04 10.49
CA VAL A 124 5.07 9.07 10.78
C VAL A 124 5.35 7.75 10.07
N GLN A 125 5.76 7.81 8.80
CA GLN A 125 6.14 6.63 8.03
C GLN A 125 7.30 5.89 8.70
N GLN A 126 8.34 6.60 9.13
CA GLN A 126 9.48 6.01 9.81
C GLN A 126 9.08 5.33 11.12
N LYS A 127 8.26 6.00 11.94
CA LYS A 127 7.73 5.42 13.18
C LYS A 127 6.97 4.11 12.90
N ILE A 128 6.08 4.12 11.91
CA ILE A 128 5.30 2.92 11.53
C ILE A 128 6.22 1.78 11.09
N ARG A 129 7.28 2.08 10.32
CA ARG A 129 8.26 1.09 9.89
C ARG A 129 8.97 0.44 11.09
N ASP A 130 9.41 1.25 12.05
CA ASP A 130 10.11 0.77 13.23
C ASP A 130 9.20 -0.07 14.13
N ASP A 131 7.94 0.37 14.33
CA ASP A 131 6.95 -0.37 15.10
C ASP A 131 6.63 -1.73 14.46
N VAL A 132 6.40 -1.77 13.14
CA VAL A 132 6.14 -3.02 12.40
C VAL A 132 7.35 -3.95 12.42
N LYS A 133 8.57 -3.41 12.34
CA LYS A 133 9.79 -4.22 12.47
C LYS A 133 9.85 -4.91 13.82
N ASN A 134 9.64 -4.17 14.90
CA ASN A 134 9.65 -4.72 16.26
C ASN A 134 8.55 -5.78 16.47
N LEU A 135 7.36 -5.58 15.87
CA LEU A 135 6.25 -6.53 15.98
C LEU A 135 6.51 -7.87 15.26
N LEU A 136 7.27 -7.84 14.17
CA LEU A 136 7.55 -9.04 13.36
C LEU A 136 8.82 -9.79 13.78
N GLU A 137 9.60 -9.22 14.71
CA GLU A 137 10.80 -9.84 15.31
C GLU A 137 10.51 -10.53 16.65
N GLN A 138 9.29 -10.41 17.18
CA GLN A 138 8.78 -11.12 18.37
C GLN A 138 8.32 -12.54 18.04
#